data_AF-A0A9D9HYZ8-F1
#
_entry.id   AF-A0A9D9HYZ8-F1
#
_cell.length_a   1.000
_cell.length_b   1.000
_cell.length_c   1.000
_cell.angle_alpha   90.00
_cell.angle_beta   90.00
_cell.angle_gamma   90.00
#
_symmetry.space_group_name_H-M   'P 1'
#
loop_
_entity.id
_entity.type
_entity.pdbx_description
1 polymer ?
#
loop_
_entity_poly.entity_id
_entity_poly.type
_entity_poly.pdbx_seq_one_letter_code
_entity_poly.pdbx_strand_id
1 'polypeptide(L)'
;MIVELISVGTEILMGNIVNTNAAYLAEQCTMLGYSVYYQTTVGDNEKRLSDAIKTAMTRADIILLSGGLGPTMDDITKETVAKVCGLKLIEDEKVREHIKRYFINRKIKKITDNNWKQTLVPEGAKVVENSNGTAPGIIVETKDCKIILMPGPPNELTVMMEEKIIPYLKKLQTNVFYTSMVKMSGIGESYVENQLMDLMKEQTNPTIAPYAKEGEVHIRVTAQGKSKEEAMALVQPAVKEIYHRFGEFVFTDKEDVTLEQNVIELLKKHGATLSTVESCTGGLLTGRLVNVSGASSVIKQGLITYSNEAKMTLVDVQENTLNEYGAVSEQTAKEMAQGAVKRYHTDIAISITGIAGPEGGSKEKPVGLVYIGCCIGKHVFAKEFHFTGNRSKIREASVANALTVLRHAVLEVYEGKVIENKSEQ
;
A
#
# COMPACT_ATOMS: atom_id res chain seq x y z
N MET A 1 -19.04 -3.67 16.24
CA MET A 1 -18.65 -5.06 16.57
C MET A 1 -17.13 -5.15 16.58
N ILE A 2 -16.58 -5.95 17.48
CA ILE A 2 -15.14 -6.18 17.65
C ILE A 2 -14.74 -7.44 16.88
N VAL A 3 -13.68 -7.34 16.10
CA VAL A 3 -13.04 -8.45 15.39
C VAL A 3 -11.66 -8.71 15.98
N GLU A 4 -11.32 -9.98 16.20
CA GLU A 4 -9.95 -10.41 16.50
C GLU A 4 -9.41 -11.27 15.35
N LEU A 5 -8.14 -11.01 14.99
CA LEU A 5 -7.44 -11.75 13.94
C LEU A 5 -6.52 -12.78 14.59
N ILE A 6 -6.59 -14.03 14.16
CA ILE A 6 -5.68 -15.11 14.57
C ILE A 6 -5.01 -15.72 13.35
N SER A 7 -3.71 -15.51 13.20
CA SER A 7 -2.92 -16.17 12.14
C SER A 7 -2.28 -17.44 12.69
N VAL A 8 -2.50 -18.55 11.99
CA VAL A 8 -1.97 -19.87 12.34
C VAL A 8 -0.88 -20.25 11.35
N GLY A 9 0.34 -20.45 11.86
CA GLY A 9 1.49 -20.87 11.05
C GLY A 9 2.81 -20.65 11.78
N THR A 10 3.59 -21.71 11.96
CA THR A 10 4.89 -21.66 12.65
C THR A 10 5.91 -20.82 11.86
N GLU A 11 5.85 -20.87 10.53
CA GLU A 11 6.68 -20.10 9.60
C GLU A 11 6.48 -18.59 9.74
N ILE A 12 5.30 -18.14 10.18
CA ILE A 12 5.02 -16.73 10.48
C ILE A 12 5.75 -16.34 11.78
N LEU A 13 5.65 -17.16 12.83
CA LEU A 13 6.35 -16.92 14.09
C LEU A 13 7.88 -16.93 13.95
N MET A 14 8.40 -17.77 13.05
CA MET A 14 9.83 -17.85 12.76
C MET A 14 10.34 -16.70 11.87
N GLY A 15 9.45 -15.89 11.30
CA GLY A 15 9.81 -14.82 10.39
C GLY A 15 10.25 -15.29 8.99
N ASN A 16 9.94 -16.54 8.63
CA ASN A 16 10.23 -17.07 7.29
C ASN A 16 9.36 -16.38 6.23
N ILE A 17 8.18 -15.94 6.62
CA ILE A 17 7.27 -15.15 5.79
C ILE A 17 6.71 -13.97 6.59
N VAL A 18 6.42 -12.87 5.89
CA VAL A 18 5.73 -11.71 6.48
C VAL A 18 4.23 -12.02 6.56
N ASN A 19 3.60 -11.70 7.68
CA ASN A 19 2.15 -11.88 7.87
C ASN A 19 1.34 -10.84 7.09
N THR A 20 1.31 -10.97 5.77
CA THR A 20 0.55 -10.08 4.88
C THR A 20 -0.97 -10.28 5.01
N ASN A 21 -1.41 -11.48 5.40
CA ASN A 21 -2.82 -11.79 5.62
C ASN A 21 -3.42 -10.95 6.75
N ALA A 22 -2.73 -10.83 7.89
CA ALA A 22 -3.23 -10.03 9.01
C ALA A 22 -3.37 -8.55 8.64
N ALA A 23 -2.42 -8.00 7.87
CA ALA A 23 -2.49 -6.64 7.35
C ALA A 23 -3.72 -6.45 6.44
N TYR A 24 -3.89 -7.35 5.46
CA TYR A 24 -5.03 -7.31 4.54
C TYR A 24 -6.37 -7.47 5.26
N LEU A 25 -6.50 -8.44 6.16
CA LEU A 25 -7.74 -8.65 6.92
C LEU A 25 -8.07 -7.46 7.83
N ALA A 26 -7.07 -6.85 8.47
CA ALA A 26 -7.28 -5.66 9.30
C ALA A 26 -7.78 -4.47 8.45
N GLU A 27 -7.22 -4.28 7.26
CA GLU A 27 -7.68 -3.29 6.29
C GLU A 27 -9.15 -3.53 5.91
N GLN A 28 -9.50 -4.75 5.49
CA GLN A 28 -10.88 -5.10 5.11
C GLN A 28 -11.86 -4.94 6.28
N CYS A 29 -11.49 -5.34 7.50
CA CYS A 29 -12.28 -5.12 8.69
C CYS A 29 -12.50 -3.64 8.98
N THR A 30 -11.46 -2.81 8.83
CA THR A 30 -11.54 -1.36 9.02
C THR A 30 -12.46 -0.72 7.98
N MET A 31 -12.39 -1.14 6.71
CA MET A 31 -13.27 -0.66 5.64
C MET A 31 -14.75 -1.02 5.87
N LEU A 32 -15.00 -2.17 6.51
CA LEU A 32 -16.33 -2.59 6.96
C LEU A 32 -16.71 -1.99 8.33
N GLY A 33 -15.80 -1.23 8.93
CA GLY A 33 -15.87 -0.61 10.25
C GLY A 33 -16.16 -1.55 11.40
N TYR A 34 -15.46 -2.66 11.38
CA TYR A 34 -15.19 -3.43 12.57
C TYR A 34 -14.00 -2.86 13.32
N SER A 35 -14.07 -2.90 14.65
CA SER A 35 -12.93 -2.54 15.49
C SER A 35 -12.00 -3.74 15.64
N VAL A 36 -10.78 -3.63 15.13
CA VAL A 36 -9.72 -4.64 15.31
C VAL A 36 -8.78 -4.17 16.40
N TYR A 37 -8.92 -4.72 17.60
CA TYR A 37 -8.08 -4.34 18.76
C TYR A 37 -6.89 -5.27 18.99
N TYR A 38 -7.01 -6.52 18.56
CA TYR A 38 -5.97 -7.54 18.77
C TYR A 38 -5.73 -8.35 17.49
N GLN A 39 -4.45 -8.65 17.29
CA GLN A 39 -3.98 -9.62 16.30
C GLN A 39 -3.05 -10.60 17.03
N THR A 40 -3.30 -11.89 16.86
CA THR A 40 -2.53 -12.95 17.50
C THR A 40 -1.94 -13.85 16.43
N THR A 41 -0.63 -14.11 16.48
CA THR A 41 0.00 -15.16 15.65
C THR A 41 0.34 -16.34 16.54
N VAL A 42 -0.01 -17.55 16.11
CA VAL A 42 0.22 -18.78 16.86
C VAL A 42 0.74 -19.87 15.93
N GLY A 43 1.70 -20.67 16.41
CA GLY A 43 2.23 -21.80 15.66
C GLY A 43 1.29 -23.00 15.71
N ASP A 44 1.60 -24.02 14.92
CA ASP A 44 0.78 -25.22 14.69
C ASP A 44 0.79 -26.16 15.89
N ASN A 45 0.17 -25.73 16.98
CA ASN A 45 0.05 -26.46 18.23
C ASN A 45 -1.34 -26.29 18.83
N GLU A 46 -2.03 -27.42 19.01
CA GLU A 46 -3.45 -27.46 19.38
C GLU A 46 -3.74 -26.73 20.69
N LYS A 47 -2.88 -26.89 21.70
CA LYS A 47 -3.07 -26.25 23.01
C LYS A 47 -2.97 -24.73 22.89
N ARG A 48 -1.89 -24.23 22.26
CA ARG A 48 -1.67 -22.79 22.08
C ARG A 48 -2.78 -22.16 21.23
N LEU A 49 -3.20 -22.83 20.16
CA LEU A 49 -4.31 -22.35 19.33
C LEU A 49 -5.64 -22.36 20.09
N SER A 50 -5.92 -23.40 20.88
CA SER A 50 -7.10 -23.46 21.74
C SER A 50 -7.15 -22.31 22.73
N ASP A 51 -6.03 -22.00 23.39
CA ASP A 51 -5.94 -20.93 24.38
C ASP A 51 -6.12 -19.55 23.73
N ALA A 52 -5.56 -19.34 22.53
CA ALA A 52 -5.77 -18.13 21.74
C ALA A 52 -7.23 -17.94 21.32
N ILE A 53 -7.89 -18.98 20.79
CA ILE A 53 -9.30 -18.93 20.39
C ILE A 53 -10.19 -18.63 21.61
N LYS A 54 -10.00 -19.35 22.72
CA LYS A 54 -10.77 -19.13 23.96
C LYS A 54 -10.61 -17.71 24.48
N THR A 55 -9.39 -17.17 24.45
CA THR A 55 -9.12 -15.79 24.87
C THR A 55 -9.88 -14.82 23.98
N ALA A 56 -9.78 -14.97 22.65
CA ALA A 56 -10.47 -14.12 21.69
C ALA A 56 -12.00 -14.17 21.85
N MET A 57 -12.58 -15.34 22.13
CA MET A 57 -14.01 -15.50 22.38
C MET A 57 -14.53 -14.70 23.58
N THR A 58 -13.67 -14.28 24.51
CA THR A 58 -14.09 -13.46 25.66
C THR A 58 -14.16 -11.96 25.35
N ARG A 59 -13.58 -11.51 24.24
CA ARG A 59 -13.39 -10.07 23.93
C ARG A 59 -13.74 -9.65 22.51
N ALA A 60 -14.12 -10.59 21.64
CA ALA A 60 -14.46 -10.32 20.25
C ALA A 60 -15.83 -10.93 19.87
N ASP A 61 -16.61 -10.18 19.08
CA ASP A 61 -17.86 -10.66 18.51
C ASP A 61 -17.60 -11.62 17.34
N ILE A 62 -16.47 -11.42 16.64
CA ILE A 62 -16.05 -12.16 15.45
C ILE A 62 -14.56 -12.50 15.56
N ILE A 63 -14.19 -13.74 15.23
CA ILE A 63 -12.80 -14.18 15.14
C ILE A 63 -12.53 -14.58 13.70
N LEU A 64 -11.53 -13.97 13.07
CA LEU A 64 -11.03 -14.36 11.75
C LEU A 64 -9.74 -15.15 11.91
N LEU A 65 -9.76 -16.43 11.54
CA LEU A 65 -8.59 -17.30 11.49
C LEU A 65 -8.08 -17.43 10.06
N SER A 66 -6.76 -17.34 9.88
CA SER A 66 -6.08 -17.62 8.61
C SER A 66 -5.01 -18.70 8.79
N GLY A 67 -5.07 -19.77 8.00
CA GLY A 67 -4.06 -20.84 8.00
C GLY A 67 -4.47 -22.12 8.73
N GLY A 68 -3.72 -23.20 8.51
CA GLY A 68 -3.94 -24.50 9.14
C GLY A 68 -5.19 -25.26 8.69
N LEU A 69 -5.67 -25.06 7.44
CA LEU A 69 -6.85 -25.72 6.86
C LEU A 69 -6.52 -26.76 5.78
N GLY A 70 -5.24 -26.90 5.44
CA GLY A 70 -4.78 -27.83 4.43
C GLY A 70 -4.89 -29.30 4.85
N PRO A 71 -4.25 -30.18 4.06
CA PRO A 71 -4.30 -31.63 4.28
C PRO A 71 -3.14 -32.18 5.12
N THR A 72 -2.22 -31.36 5.64
CA THR A 72 -1.04 -31.85 6.37
C THR A 72 -1.32 -32.06 7.85
N MET A 73 -0.34 -32.59 8.59
CA MET A 73 -0.50 -32.96 10.01
C MET A 73 -0.52 -31.73 10.93
N ASP A 74 0.20 -30.69 10.55
CA ASP A 74 0.25 -29.35 11.15
C ASP A 74 -1.01 -28.52 10.86
N ASP A 75 -1.80 -28.85 9.85
CA ASP A 75 -3.10 -28.20 9.60
C ASP A 75 -4.15 -28.61 10.65
N ILE A 76 -4.19 -27.92 11.79
CA ILE A 76 -5.01 -28.30 12.96
C ILE A 76 -6.14 -27.30 13.27
N THR A 77 -6.34 -26.28 12.44
CA THR A 77 -7.18 -25.13 12.79
C THR A 77 -8.64 -25.52 12.95
N LYS A 78 -9.21 -26.27 12.01
CA LYS A 78 -10.63 -26.68 12.07
C LYS A 78 -10.90 -27.67 13.20
N GLU A 79 -9.97 -28.58 13.45
CA GLU A 79 -10.04 -29.57 14.54
C GLU A 79 -10.03 -28.86 15.90
N THR A 80 -9.15 -27.85 16.04
CA THR A 80 -9.04 -27.06 17.26
C THR A 80 -10.29 -26.22 17.51
N VAL A 81 -10.83 -25.55 16.47
CA VAL A 81 -12.09 -24.79 16.60
C VAL A 81 -13.26 -25.70 16.97
N ALA A 82 -13.39 -26.86 16.32
CA ALA A 82 -14.44 -27.84 16.65
C ALA A 82 -14.34 -28.26 18.12
N LYS A 83 -13.14 -28.58 18.60
CA LYS A 83 -12.89 -28.96 20.00
C LYS A 83 -13.23 -27.84 20.99
N VAL A 84 -12.82 -26.60 20.71
CA VAL A 84 -13.11 -25.44 21.57
C VAL A 84 -14.62 -25.18 21.65
N CYS A 85 -15.34 -25.35 20.54
CA CYS A 85 -16.78 -25.15 20.48
C CYS A 85 -17.61 -26.38 20.94
N GLY A 86 -16.96 -27.50 21.26
CA GLY A 86 -17.65 -28.74 21.62
C GLY A 86 -18.42 -29.39 20.46
N LEU A 87 -17.99 -29.14 19.22
CA LEU A 87 -18.61 -29.64 17.99
C LEU A 87 -17.91 -30.90 17.49
N LYS A 88 -18.68 -31.80 16.88
CA LYS A 88 -18.14 -32.95 16.13
C LYS A 88 -17.71 -32.49 14.75
N LEU A 89 -16.73 -33.19 14.18
CA LEU A 89 -16.39 -33.06 12.76
C LEU A 89 -17.20 -34.08 11.95
N ILE A 90 -17.87 -33.61 10.92
CA ILE A 90 -18.66 -34.43 10.00
C ILE A 90 -18.16 -34.23 8.58
N GLU A 91 -18.28 -35.26 7.74
CA GLU A 91 -17.91 -35.16 6.33
C GLU A 91 -18.95 -34.37 5.54
N ASP A 92 -18.49 -33.41 4.73
CA ASP A 92 -19.32 -32.65 3.79
C ASP A 92 -19.11 -33.15 2.35
N GLU A 93 -20.18 -33.69 1.76
CA GLU A 93 -20.13 -34.27 0.42
C GLU A 93 -19.86 -33.21 -0.67
N LYS A 94 -20.27 -31.95 -0.48
CA LYS A 94 -20.00 -30.90 -1.46
C LYS A 94 -18.52 -30.54 -1.48
N VAL A 95 -17.88 -30.50 -0.31
CA VAL A 95 -16.42 -30.33 -0.22
C VAL A 95 -15.72 -31.51 -0.89
N ARG A 96 -16.20 -32.74 -0.66
CA ARG A 96 -15.66 -33.93 -1.30
C ARG A 96 -15.70 -33.86 -2.82
N GLU A 97 -16.85 -33.44 -3.38
CA GLU A 97 -17.01 -33.24 -4.82
C GLU A 97 -16.16 -32.10 -5.37
N HIS A 98 -16.00 -31.00 -4.62
CA HIS A 98 -15.09 -29.90 -4.97
C HIS A 98 -13.64 -30.38 -5.08
N ILE A 99 -13.16 -31.13 -4.08
CA ILE A 99 -11.79 -31.69 -4.09
C ILE A 99 -11.60 -32.61 -5.30
N LYS A 100 -12.55 -33.52 -5.57
CA LYS A 100 -12.50 -34.38 -6.77
C LYS A 100 -12.38 -33.53 -8.04
N ARG A 101 -13.23 -32.51 -8.20
CA ARG A 101 -13.23 -31.62 -9.36
C ARG A 101 -11.92 -30.85 -9.50
N TYR A 102 -11.37 -30.34 -8.40
CA TYR A 102 -10.10 -29.62 -8.37
C TYR A 102 -8.94 -30.48 -8.90
N PHE A 103 -8.82 -31.72 -8.41
CA PHE A 103 -7.77 -32.64 -8.86
C PHE A 103 -7.98 -33.11 -10.31
N ILE A 104 -9.24 -33.35 -10.73
CA ILE A 104 -9.58 -33.69 -12.12
C ILE A 104 -9.15 -32.57 -13.08
N ASN A 105 -9.48 -31.31 -12.76
CA ASN A 105 -9.13 -30.15 -13.59
C ASN A 105 -7.61 -29.97 -13.72
N ARG A 106 -6.84 -30.41 -12.71
CA ARG A 106 -5.37 -30.41 -12.72
C ARG A 106 -4.75 -31.68 -13.32
N LYS A 107 -5.56 -32.59 -13.89
CA LYS A 107 -5.13 -33.86 -14.49
C LYS A 107 -4.39 -34.79 -13.52
N ILE A 108 -4.66 -34.66 -12.22
CA ILE A 108 -4.07 -35.52 -11.18
C ILE A 108 -4.99 -36.73 -10.98
N LYS A 109 -4.47 -37.93 -11.26
CA LYS A 109 -5.26 -39.17 -11.30
C LYS A 109 -5.50 -39.81 -9.93
N LYS A 110 -4.63 -39.55 -8.95
CA LYS A 110 -4.69 -40.16 -7.61
C LYS A 110 -4.70 -39.06 -6.56
N ILE A 111 -5.81 -38.94 -5.85
CA ILE A 111 -5.94 -38.08 -4.67
C ILE A 111 -5.37 -38.86 -3.48
N THR A 112 -4.43 -38.28 -2.75
CA THR A 112 -3.86 -38.88 -1.55
C THR A 112 -4.83 -38.74 -0.37
N ASP A 113 -4.85 -39.73 0.52
CA ASP A 113 -5.89 -39.84 1.56
C ASP A 113 -5.94 -38.66 2.53
N ASN A 114 -4.80 -37.99 2.73
CA ASN A 114 -4.71 -36.82 3.59
C ASN A 114 -5.56 -35.63 3.09
N ASN A 115 -5.89 -35.54 1.80
CA ASN A 115 -6.81 -34.51 1.30
C ASN A 115 -8.24 -34.69 1.81
N TRP A 116 -8.66 -35.92 2.12
CA TRP A 116 -10.00 -36.17 2.62
C TRP A 116 -10.21 -35.60 4.02
N LYS A 117 -9.14 -35.33 4.78
CA LYS A 117 -9.20 -34.53 6.01
C LYS A 117 -9.87 -33.18 5.80
N GLN A 118 -9.76 -32.59 4.61
CA GLN A 118 -10.35 -31.28 4.30
C GLN A 118 -11.87 -31.33 4.09
N THR A 119 -12.45 -32.52 3.93
CA THR A 119 -13.92 -32.73 3.84
C THR A 119 -14.61 -32.64 5.20
N LEU A 120 -13.84 -32.78 6.28
CA LEU A 120 -14.36 -32.72 7.64
C LEU A 120 -14.63 -31.27 8.04
N VAL A 121 -15.85 -30.97 8.44
CA VAL A 121 -16.28 -29.64 8.90
C VAL A 121 -16.99 -29.74 10.25
N PRO A 122 -16.92 -28.73 11.12
CA PRO A 122 -17.68 -28.72 12.37
C PRO A 122 -19.18 -28.82 12.10
N GLU A 123 -19.86 -29.67 12.87
CA GLU A 123 -21.31 -29.87 12.76
C GLU A 123 -22.07 -28.55 12.91
N GLY A 124 -22.97 -28.26 11.96
CA GLY A 124 -23.75 -27.02 11.92
C GLY A 124 -22.99 -25.80 11.36
N ALA A 125 -21.72 -25.93 10.97
CA ALA A 125 -20.98 -24.84 10.35
C ALA A 125 -21.44 -24.56 8.91
N LYS A 126 -21.28 -23.31 8.47
CA LYS A 126 -21.47 -22.93 7.06
C LYS A 126 -20.16 -23.14 6.31
N VAL A 127 -20.19 -23.96 5.27
CA VAL A 127 -19.05 -24.20 4.38
C VAL A 127 -18.94 -23.07 3.36
N VAL A 128 -17.74 -22.54 3.21
CA VAL A 128 -17.40 -21.52 2.21
C VAL A 128 -16.50 -22.14 1.16
N GLU A 129 -17.02 -22.28 -0.06
CA GLU A 129 -16.26 -22.85 -1.18
C GLU A 129 -15.01 -22.01 -1.49
N ASN A 130 -13.90 -22.69 -1.74
CA ASN A 130 -12.63 -22.08 -2.12
C ASN A 130 -12.40 -22.30 -3.63
N SER A 131 -12.59 -21.25 -4.43
CA SER A 131 -12.41 -21.30 -5.88
C SER A 131 -10.96 -21.50 -6.32
N ASN A 132 -9.99 -21.15 -5.47
CA ASN A 132 -8.56 -21.17 -5.79
C ASN A 132 -7.76 -22.29 -5.10
N GLY A 133 -8.41 -23.15 -4.31
CA GLY A 133 -7.76 -24.23 -3.57
C GLY A 133 -8.71 -25.34 -3.14
N THR A 134 -8.19 -26.33 -2.41
CA THR A 134 -8.97 -27.49 -1.93
C THR A 134 -9.57 -27.29 -0.55
N ALA A 135 -8.94 -26.48 0.30
CA ALA A 135 -9.39 -26.24 1.67
C ALA A 135 -10.60 -25.29 1.67
N PRO A 136 -11.79 -25.71 2.12
CA PRO A 136 -12.91 -24.80 2.26
C PRO A 136 -12.67 -23.82 3.42
N GLY A 137 -13.27 -22.64 3.32
CA GLY A 137 -13.48 -21.80 4.49
C GLY A 137 -14.64 -22.34 5.33
N ILE A 138 -14.69 -21.97 6.60
CA ILE A 138 -15.69 -22.48 7.55
C ILE A 138 -16.18 -21.33 8.43
N ILE A 139 -17.49 -21.18 8.58
CA ILE A 139 -18.10 -20.24 9.52
C ILE A 139 -18.82 -21.02 10.62
N VAL A 140 -18.35 -20.91 11.85
CA VAL A 140 -18.99 -21.45 13.04
C VAL A 140 -19.69 -20.32 13.79
N GLU A 141 -21.00 -20.42 13.94
CA GLU A 141 -21.81 -19.47 14.69
C GLU A 141 -22.11 -20.05 16.08
N THR A 142 -21.48 -19.47 17.10
CA THR A 142 -21.88 -19.69 18.50
C THR A 142 -22.89 -18.62 18.92
N LYS A 143 -23.49 -18.77 20.11
CA LYS A 143 -24.43 -17.80 20.67
C LYS A 143 -23.84 -16.39 20.72
N ASP A 144 -22.58 -16.29 21.16
CA ASP A 144 -21.95 -15.00 21.49
C ASP A 144 -20.86 -14.60 20.49
N CYS A 145 -20.28 -15.55 19.75
CA CYS A 145 -19.14 -15.30 18.85
C CYS A 145 -19.31 -15.98 17.48
N LYS A 146 -18.84 -15.33 16.40
CA LYS A 146 -18.76 -15.94 15.06
C LYS A 146 -17.31 -16.21 14.70
N ILE A 147 -16.95 -17.47 14.43
CA ILE A 147 -15.58 -17.90 14.16
C ILE A 147 -15.48 -18.27 12.68
N ILE A 148 -14.65 -17.54 11.93
CA ILE A 148 -14.51 -17.67 10.47
C ILE A 148 -13.09 -18.14 10.17
N LEU A 149 -12.97 -19.29 9.50
CA LEU A 149 -11.70 -19.91 9.15
C LEU A 149 -11.47 -19.72 7.65
N MET A 150 -10.30 -19.21 7.29
CA MET A 150 -9.86 -18.97 5.92
C MET A 150 -8.52 -19.66 5.64
N PRO A 151 -8.23 -20.00 4.38
CA PRO A 151 -6.96 -20.64 3.99
C PRO A 151 -5.76 -19.73 4.27
N GLY A 152 -4.57 -20.33 4.39
CA GLY A 152 -3.32 -19.61 4.63
C GLY A 152 -2.77 -18.87 3.39
N PRO A 153 -2.72 -19.49 2.19
CA PRO A 153 -2.19 -18.83 1.01
C PRO A 153 -2.94 -17.54 0.65
N PRO A 154 -2.24 -16.39 0.45
CA PRO A 154 -2.90 -15.11 0.20
C PRO A 154 -3.81 -15.10 -1.03
N ASN A 155 -3.42 -15.80 -2.10
CA ASN A 155 -4.19 -15.91 -3.34
C ASN A 155 -5.52 -16.70 -3.19
N GLU A 156 -5.65 -17.49 -2.13
CA GLU A 156 -6.91 -18.16 -1.77
C GLU A 156 -7.71 -17.32 -0.77
N LEU A 157 -7.02 -16.75 0.23
CA LEU A 157 -7.63 -15.95 1.29
C LEU A 157 -8.28 -14.67 0.76
N THR A 158 -7.60 -13.90 -0.10
CA THR A 158 -8.13 -12.62 -0.60
C THR A 158 -9.40 -12.82 -1.41
N VAL A 159 -9.41 -13.81 -2.30
CA VAL A 159 -10.58 -14.15 -3.13
C VAL A 159 -11.74 -14.62 -2.26
N MET A 160 -11.48 -15.49 -1.27
CA MET A 160 -12.53 -15.94 -0.34
C MET A 160 -13.07 -14.77 0.50
N MET A 161 -12.19 -13.89 0.96
CA MET A 161 -12.55 -12.70 1.73
C MET A 161 -13.49 -11.82 0.91
N GLU A 162 -13.09 -11.44 -0.31
CA GLU A 162 -13.83 -10.55 -1.18
C GLU A 162 -15.18 -11.12 -1.64
N GLU A 163 -15.18 -12.36 -2.12
CA GLU A 163 -16.36 -12.95 -2.75
C GLU A 163 -17.40 -13.46 -1.76
N LYS A 164 -16.96 -13.91 -0.57
CA LYS A 164 -17.82 -14.68 0.35
C LYS A 164 -17.89 -14.08 1.75
N ILE A 165 -16.75 -13.76 2.36
CA ILE A 165 -16.72 -13.31 3.76
C ILE A 165 -17.16 -11.86 3.91
N ILE A 166 -16.72 -10.95 3.05
CA ILE A 166 -17.16 -9.54 3.04
C ILE A 166 -18.69 -9.44 2.91
N PRO A 167 -19.35 -10.12 1.94
CA PRO A 167 -20.82 -10.13 1.86
C PRO A 167 -21.51 -10.68 3.11
N TYR A 168 -20.90 -11.67 3.77
CA TYR A 168 -21.41 -12.21 5.03
C TYR A 168 -21.28 -11.20 6.17
N LEU A 169 -20.10 -10.59 6.34
CA LEU A 169 -19.83 -9.57 7.36
C LEU A 169 -20.73 -8.35 7.19
N LYS A 170 -20.94 -7.86 5.95
CA LYS A 170 -21.85 -6.73 5.68
C LYS A 170 -23.27 -6.94 6.22
N LYS A 171 -23.76 -8.18 6.30
CA LYS A 171 -25.08 -8.48 6.87
C LYS A 171 -25.13 -8.37 8.39
N LEU A 172 -23.98 -8.44 9.06
CA LEU A 172 -23.85 -8.31 10.51
C LEU A 172 -23.69 -6.86 10.97
N GLN A 173 -23.30 -5.96 10.07
CA GLN A 173 -23.19 -4.53 10.36
C GLN A 173 -24.55 -3.85 10.33
N THR A 174 -24.85 -3.07 11.36
CA THR A 174 -26.02 -2.18 11.42
C THR A 174 -25.69 -0.77 10.94
N ASN A 175 -24.41 -0.42 10.83
CA ASN A 175 -23.93 0.90 10.45
C ASN A 175 -23.00 0.82 9.23
N VAL A 176 -22.96 1.90 8.46
CA VAL A 176 -22.12 2.08 7.27
C VAL A 176 -20.96 3.01 7.62
N PHE A 177 -19.80 2.68 7.10
CA PHE A 177 -18.60 3.51 7.24
C PHE A 177 -18.29 4.22 5.93
N TYR A 178 -17.81 5.44 6.03
CA TYR A 178 -17.27 6.19 4.91
C TYR A 178 -15.91 6.73 5.30
N THR A 179 -14.93 6.50 4.44
CA THR A 179 -13.56 6.98 4.61
C THR A 179 -13.20 7.86 3.42
N SER A 180 -12.58 9.01 3.71
CA SER A 180 -11.85 9.82 2.74
C SER A 180 -10.38 9.79 3.09
N MET A 181 -9.53 9.64 2.08
CA MET A 181 -8.08 9.56 2.24
C MET A 181 -7.46 10.79 1.61
N VAL A 182 -7.24 11.84 2.40
CA VAL A 182 -6.63 13.09 1.93
C VAL A 182 -5.12 12.88 1.85
N LYS A 183 -4.57 12.86 0.65
CA LYS A 183 -3.15 12.58 0.41
C LYS A 183 -2.44 13.84 -0.07
N MET A 184 -1.27 14.07 0.52
CA MET A 184 -0.48 15.27 0.32
C MET A 184 0.96 14.91 -0.02
N SER A 185 1.61 15.79 -0.79
CA SER A 185 3.00 15.68 -1.18
C SER A 185 3.75 16.99 -0.89
N GLY A 186 5.02 16.92 -0.50
CA GLY A 186 5.85 18.11 -0.29
C GLY A 186 5.66 18.83 1.05
N ILE A 187 5.09 18.13 2.04
CA ILE A 187 4.89 18.61 3.41
C ILE A 187 5.29 17.52 4.40
N GLY A 188 5.89 17.90 5.54
CA GLY A 188 6.37 16.97 6.56
C GLY A 188 5.26 16.49 7.50
N GLU A 189 5.35 15.23 7.96
CA GLU A 189 4.37 14.61 8.86
C GLU A 189 4.23 15.38 10.17
N SER A 190 5.34 15.67 10.85
CA SER A 190 5.35 16.38 12.15
C SER A 190 4.63 17.74 12.07
N TYR A 191 4.84 18.47 10.96
CA TYR A 191 4.17 19.74 10.74
C TYR A 191 2.67 19.56 10.53
N VAL A 192 2.26 18.58 9.69
CA VAL A 192 0.84 18.26 9.47
C VAL A 192 0.15 17.87 10.77
N GLU A 193 0.75 16.97 11.55
CA GLU A 193 0.19 16.52 12.82
C GLU A 193 0.03 17.69 13.80
N ASN A 194 1.06 18.52 13.95
CA ASN A 194 1.02 19.72 14.79
C ASN A 194 -0.14 20.64 14.41
N GLN A 195 -0.32 20.87 13.10
CA GLN A 195 -1.37 21.72 12.56
C GLN A 195 -2.77 21.07 12.58
N LEU A 196 -2.90 19.79 12.93
CA LEU A 196 -4.18 19.07 13.03
C LEU A 196 -4.56 18.67 14.47
N MET A 197 -3.73 18.97 15.46
CA MET A 197 -3.96 18.56 16.85
C MET A 197 -5.32 19.01 17.40
N ASP A 198 -5.80 20.20 17.02
CA ASP A 198 -7.10 20.72 17.43
C ASP A 198 -8.26 19.87 16.88
N LEU A 199 -8.15 19.35 15.67
CA LEU A 199 -9.15 18.45 15.08
C LEU A 199 -9.09 17.03 15.67
N MET A 200 -7.95 16.63 16.25
CA MET A 200 -7.72 15.28 16.76
C MET A 200 -8.01 15.10 18.26
N LYS A 201 -7.94 16.17 19.07
CA LYS A 201 -8.02 16.09 20.55
C LYS A 201 -9.38 15.66 21.10
N GLU A 202 -10.48 15.94 20.40
CA GLU A 202 -11.85 15.63 20.84
C GLU A 202 -12.65 14.86 19.78
N GLN A 203 -11.95 14.08 18.94
CA GLN A 203 -12.60 13.31 17.89
C GLN A 203 -13.47 12.19 18.47
N THR A 204 -14.68 12.07 17.94
CA THR A 204 -15.60 10.96 18.25
C THR A 204 -16.05 10.29 16.94
N ASN A 205 -16.69 11.07 16.08
CA ASN A 205 -17.14 10.66 14.75
C ASN A 205 -17.30 11.93 13.87
N PRO A 206 -16.46 12.19 12.87
CA PRO A 206 -15.42 11.31 12.31
C PRO A 206 -14.17 11.18 13.19
N THR A 207 -13.38 10.15 12.91
CA THR A 207 -11.98 10.04 13.35
C THR A 207 -11.04 10.58 12.26
N ILE A 208 -9.94 11.23 12.69
CA ILE A 208 -8.90 11.81 11.85
C ILE A 208 -7.57 11.23 12.30
N ALA A 209 -6.87 10.56 11.38
CA ALA A 209 -5.59 9.92 11.64
C ALA A 209 -4.58 10.24 10.53
N PRO A 210 -3.46 10.93 10.84
CA PRO A 210 -2.34 11.08 9.91
C PRO A 210 -1.50 9.80 9.81
N TYR A 211 -0.93 9.57 8.64
CA TYR A 211 0.00 8.48 8.33
C TYR A 211 1.12 9.01 7.44
N ALA A 212 2.38 8.83 7.84
CA ALA A 212 3.51 8.98 6.94
C ALA A 212 3.62 7.82 5.95
N LYS A 213 3.94 8.19 4.72
CA LYS A 213 4.47 7.31 3.68
C LYS A 213 5.71 7.98 3.10
N GLU A 214 6.56 7.21 2.41
CA GLU A 214 7.80 7.73 1.82
C GLU A 214 7.51 8.93 0.88
N GLY A 215 7.85 10.14 1.32
CA GLY A 215 7.63 11.41 0.60
C GLY A 215 6.17 11.91 0.52
N GLU A 216 5.24 11.29 1.25
CA GLU A 216 3.81 11.62 1.22
C GLU A 216 3.23 11.62 2.64
N VAL A 217 2.24 12.48 2.90
CA VAL A 217 1.46 12.45 4.15
C VAL A 217 0.02 12.17 3.80
N HIS A 218 -0.57 11.13 4.38
CA HIS A 218 -1.96 10.77 4.14
C HIS A 218 -2.76 10.97 5.42
N ILE A 219 -3.93 11.60 5.33
CA ILE A 219 -4.85 11.81 6.46
C ILE A 219 -6.11 11.00 6.16
N ARG A 220 -6.39 10.02 7.02
CA ARG A 220 -7.62 9.23 6.97
C ARG A 220 -8.69 9.94 7.78
N VAL A 221 -9.80 10.26 7.14
CA VAL A 221 -11.00 10.76 7.79
C VAL A 221 -12.09 9.72 7.65
N THR A 222 -12.50 9.10 8.75
CA THR A 222 -13.49 8.01 8.74
C THR A 222 -14.68 8.36 9.64
N ALA A 223 -15.89 8.24 9.12
CA ALA A 223 -17.11 8.33 9.92
C ALA A 223 -17.97 7.09 9.80
N GLN A 224 -18.79 6.90 10.83
CA GLN A 224 -19.85 5.91 10.90
C GLN A 224 -21.22 6.61 10.83
N GLY A 225 -22.15 6.05 10.06
CA GLY A 225 -23.53 6.54 9.95
C GLY A 225 -24.51 5.38 9.69
N LYS A 226 -25.81 5.64 9.72
CA LYS A 226 -26.84 4.64 9.40
C LYS A 226 -26.97 4.41 7.90
N SER A 227 -26.51 5.36 7.09
CA SER A 227 -26.35 5.23 5.65
C SER A 227 -24.99 5.77 5.19
N LYS A 228 -24.63 5.46 3.94
CA LYS A 228 -23.41 5.99 3.33
C LYS A 228 -23.43 7.52 3.24
N GLU A 229 -24.59 8.09 2.95
CA GLU A 229 -24.80 9.54 2.80
C GLU A 229 -24.61 10.26 4.15
N GLU A 230 -25.12 9.68 5.24
CA GLU A 230 -24.92 10.21 6.60
C GLU A 230 -23.44 10.16 7.00
N ALA A 231 -22.78 9.01 6.80
CA ALA A 231 -21.35 8.87 7.09
C ALA A 231 -20.51 9.85 6.24
N MET A 232 -20.84 10.01 4.96
CA MET A 232 -20.18 10.97 4.09
C MET A 232 -20.38 12.41 4.57
N ALA A 233 -21.60 12.78 4.98
CA ALA A 233 -21.90 14.12 5.49
C ALA A 233 -21.09 14.47 6.75
N LEU A 234 -20.75 13.48 7.58
CA LEU A 234 -19.89 13.65 8.76
C LEU A 234 -18.41 13.84 8.41
N VAL A 235 -17.93 13.18 7.34
CA VAL A 235 -16.53 13.29 6.87
C VAL A 235 -16.25 14.63 6.18
N GLN A 236 -17.20 15.16 5.42
CA GLN A 236 -17.01 16.33 4.55
C GLN A 236 -16.50 17.60 5.28
N PRO A 237 -16.99 17.98 6.47
CA PRO A 237 -16.48 19.14 7.20
C PRO A 237 -14.98 19.04 7.52
N ALA A 238 -14.54 17.88 8.03
CA ALA A 238 -13.13 17.65 8.36
C ALA A 238 -12.25 17.66 7.09
N VAL A 239 -12.70 17.03 6.00
CA VAL A 239 -11.98 17.07 4.71
C VAL A 239 -11.85 18.51 4.21
N LYS A 240 -12.93 19.30 4.24
CA LYS A 240 -12.89 20.72 3.83
C LYS A 240 -11.89 21.54 4.66
N GLU A 241 -11.84 21.30 5.97
CA GLU A 241 -10.89 21.98 6.85
C GLU A 241 -9.44 21.59 6.51
N ILE A 242 -9.17 20.31 6.23
CA ILE A 242 -7.86 19.86 5.77
C ILE A 242 -7.48 20.54 4.44
N TYR A 243 -8.41 20.63 3.48
CA TYR A 243 -8.17 21.37 2.23
C TYR A 243 -7.96 22.88 2.46
N HIS A 244 -8.64 23.47 3.43
CA HIS A 244 -8.44 24.88 3.79
C HIS A 244 -7.01 25.12 4.31
N ARG A 245 -6.50 24.22 5.16
CA ARG A 245 -5.15 24.34 5.75
C ARG A 245 -4.02 23.96 4.80
N PHE A 246 -4.22 22.95 3.95
CA PHE A 246 -3.14 22.32 3.19
C PHE A 246 -3.41 22.16 1.69
N GLY A 247 -4.46 22.79 1.14
CA GLY A 247 -4.98 22.51 -0.21
C GLY A 247 -3.94 22.58 -1.34
N GLU A 248 -2.86 23.35 -1.19
CA GLU A 248 -1.73 23.41 -2.12
C GLU A 248 -0.94 22.08 -2.20
N PHE A 249 -0.81 21.39 -1.08
CA PHE A 249 -0.11 20.10 -0.95
C PHE A 249 -1.00 18.91 -1.27
N VAL A 250 -2.33 19.06 -1.17
CA VAL A 250 -3.29 17.97 -1.41
C VAL A 250 -3.37 17.62 -2.89
N PHE A 251 -3.14 16.35 -3.22
CA PHE A 251 -3.25 15.85 -4.60
C PHE A 251 -4.49 15.00 -4.85
N THR A 252 -5.11 14.43 -3.80
CA THR A 252 -6.36 13.67 -3.90
C THR A 252 -6.99 13.49 -2.52
N ASP A 253 -8.30 13.26 -2.48
CA ASP A 253 -9.05 12.76 -1.33
C ASP A 253 -9.60 11.33 -1.54
N LYS A 254 -9.16 10.69 -2.63
CA LYS A 254 -9.51 9.33 -3.03
C LYS A 254 -8.44 8.33 -2.64
N GLU A 255 -8.88 7.20 -2.11
CA GLU A 255 -8.02 6.13 -1.58
C GLU A 255 -7.21 5.41 -2.67
N ASP A 256 -7.76 5.25 -3.87
CA ASP A 256 -7.16 4.51 -4.98
C ASP A 256 -6.21 5.35 -5.85
N VAL A 257 -6.19 6.67 -5.67
CA VAL A 257 -5.35 7.58 -6.45
C VAL A 257 -3.95 7.70 -5.86
N THR A 258 -2.92 7.39 -6.65
CA THR A 258 -1.50 7.57 -6.30
C THR A 258 -0.97 8.93 -6.77
N LEU A 259 0.19 9.34 -6.25
CA LEU A 259 0.85 10.58 -6.68
C LEU A 259 1.24 10.52 -8.17
N GLU A 260 1.67 9.37 -8.64
CA GLU A 260 2.02 9.11 -10.04
C GLU A 260 0.81 9.24 -10.95
N GLN A 261 -0.33 8.68 -10.55
CA GLN A 261 -1.59 8.85 -11.28
C GLN A 261 -1.96 10.33 -11.34
N ASN A 262 -1.84 11.06 -10.22
CA ASN A 262 -2.09 12.50 -10.19
C ASN A 262 -1.17 13.27 -11.15
N VAL A 263 0.13 12.97 -11.15
CA VAL A 263 1.10 13.60 -12.07
C VAL A 263 0.76 13.30 -13.53
N ILE A 264 0.48 12.03 -13.88
CA ILE A 264 0.15 11.65 -15.26
C ILE A 264 -1.14 12.31 -15.73
N GLU A 265 -2.18 12.35 -14.89
CA GLU A 265 -3.44 13.03 -15.22
C GLU A 265 -3.26 14.55 -15.33
N LEU A 266 -2.42 15.16 -14.48
CA LEU A 266 -2.09 16.58 -14.57
C LEU A 266 -1.37 16.91 -15.88
N LEU A 267 -0.42 16.06 -16.31
CA LEU A 267 0.25 16.22 -17.60
C LEU A 267 -0.71 16.04 -18.78
N LYS A 268 -1.58 15.02 -18.74
CA LYS A 268 -2.62 14.80 -19.76
C LYS A 268 -3.57 15.99 -19.87
N LYS A 269 -4.01 16.55 -18.74
CA LYS A 269 -4.89 17.73 -18.67
C LYS A 269 -4.30 18.91 -19.46
N HIS A 270 -2.99 19.10 -19.40
CA HIS A 270 -2.28 20.19 -20.09
C HIS A 270 -1.72 19.78 -21.46
N GLY A 271 -1.96 18.55 -21.91
CA GLY A 271 -1.38 18.02 -23.15
C GLY A 271 0.15 17.95 -23.16
N ALA A 272 0.78 17.97 -21.97
CA ALA A 272 2.23 18.07 -21.81
C ALA A 272 2.91 16.69 -21.87
N THR A 273 4.09 16.67 -22.46
CA THR A 273 4.94 15.49 -22.59
C THR A 273 6.13 15.52 -21.63
N LEU A 274 6.59 14.34 -21.20
CA LEU A 274 7.61 14.18 -20.17
C LEU A 274 8.79 13.31 -20.66
N SER A 275 10.00 13.76 -20.34
CA SER A 275 11.22 12.95 -20.30
C SER A 275 11.74 12.78 -18.87
N THR A 276 12.16 11.58 -18.50
CA THR A 276 12.88 11.32 -17.24
C THR A 276 14.37 11.08 -17.51
N VAL A 277 15.24 11.62 -16.65
CA VAL A 277 16.70 11.45 -16.74
C VAL A 277 17.26 11.01 -15.39
N GLU A 278 17.69 9.76 -15.29
CA GLU A 278 18.01 9.12 -14.02
C GLU A 278 19.49 8.71 -13.96
N SER A 279 20.15 9.02 -12.85
CA SER A 279 21.46 8.47 -12.50
C SER A 279 21.33 7.52 -11.30
N CYS A 280 21.35 8.04 -10.06
CA CYS A 280 21.40 7.20 -8.85
C CYS A 280 20.14 6.36 -8.62
N THR A 281 18.99 6.75 -9.17
CA THR A 281 17.73 5.99 -9.09
C THR A 281 17.67 4.83 -10.09
N GLY A 282 18.44 4.88 -11.18
CA GLY A 282 18.61 3.75 -12.11
C GLY A 282 17.31 3.29 -12.79
N GLY A 283 16.42 4.21 -13.14
CA GLY A 283 15.15 3.90 -13.83
C GLY A 283 13.95 3.73 -12.91
N LEU A 284 14.10 3.88 -11.58
CA LEU A 284 13.00 3.71 -10.63
C LEU A 284 11.91 4.77 -10.79
N LEU A 285 12.24 6.03 -11.12
CA LEU A 285 11.22 7.06 -11.36
C LEU A 285 10.38 6.69 -12.58
N THR A 286 11.05 6.33 -13.67
CA THR A 286 10.40 5.88 -14.91
C THR A 286 9.53 4.66 -14.63
N GLY A 287 10.06 3.65 -13.93
CA GLY A 287 9.34 2.44 -13.54
C GLY A 287 8.08 2.73 -12.72
N ARG A 288 8.16 3.66 -11.77
CA ARG A 288 7.03 4.08 -10.93
C ARG A 288 5.93 4.76 -11.78
N LEU A 289 6.32 5.62 -12.72
CA LEU A 289 5.38 6.33 -13.61
C LEU A 289 4.72 5.41 -14.65
N VAL A 290 5.45 4.46 -15.26
CA VAL A 290 4.89 3.59 -16.31
C VAL A 290 3.90 2.54 -15.78
N ASN A 291 3.86 2.31 -14.46
CA ASN A 291 2.83 1.49 -13.83
C ASN A 291 1.43 2.15 -13.89
N VAL A 292 1.36 3.45 -14.22
CA VAL A 292 0.09 4.14 -14.43
C VAL A 292 -0.46 3.82 -15.83
N SER A 293 -1.69 3.33 -15.90
CA SER A 293 -2.36 3.07 -17.17
C SER A 293 -2.44 4.33 -18.05
N GLY A 294 -2.06 4.18 -19.32
CA GLY A 294 -2.02 5.29 -20.27
C GLY A 294 -0.84 6.24 -20.11
N ALA A 295 0.17 5.92 -19.29
CA ALA A 295 1.39 6.74 -19.14
C ALA A 295 2.12 7.00 -20.48
N SER A 296 2.02 6.09 -21.45
CA SER A 296 2.60 6.24 -22.80
C SER A 296 2.06 7.45 -23.58
N SER A 297 0.89 7.99 -23.21
CA SER A 297 0.37 9.21 -23.82
C SER A 297 1.24 10.43 -23.51
N VAL A 298 1.85 10.49 -22.32
CA VAL A 298 2.62 11.64 -21.83
C VAL A 298 4.12 11.37 -21.76
N ILE A 299 4.57 10.19 -21.32
CA ILE A 299 5.99 9.86 -21.20
C ILE A 299 6.55 9.51 -22.59
N LYS A 300 7.51 10.29 -23.07
CA LYS A 300 8.14 10.06 -24.39
C LYS A 300 9.50 9.39 -24.27
N GLN A 301 10.24 9.66 -23.20
CA GLN A 301 11.58 9.10 -23.01
C GLN A 301 11.84 8.82 -21.54
N GLY A 302 12.56 7.73 -21.28
CA GLY A 302 13.20 7.45 -20.00
C GLY A 302 14.66 7.11 -20.21
N LEU A 303 15.54 7.94 -19.65
CA LEU A 303 16.98 7.89 -19.89
C LEU A 303 17.70 7.54 -18.60
N ILE A 304 18.58 6.54 -18.66
CA ILE A 304 19.47 6.20 -17.54
C ILE A 304 20.88 6.64 -17.91
N THR A 305 21.28 7.82 -17.44
CA THR A 305 22.59 8.44 -17.72
C THR A 305 23.58 8.13 -16.58
N TYR A 306 23.86 6.85 -16.38
CA TYR A 306 24.61 6.36 -15.22
C TYR A 306 26.10 6.77 -15.23
N SER A 307 26.69 6.98 -16.40
CA SER A 307 28.06 7.47 -16.57
C SER A 307 28.11 8.96 -16.95
N ASN A 308 29.26 9.60 -16.74
CA ASN A 308 29.51 10.96 -17.23
C ASN A 308 29.40 11.05 -18.75
N GLU A 309 29.95 10.06 -19.47
CA GLU A 309 29.81 9.94 -20.92
C GLU A 309 28.34 9.91 -21.35
N ALA A 310 27.49 9.13 -20.68
CA ALA A 310 26.06 9.09 -20.98
C ALA A 310 25.37 10.43 -20.72
N LYS A 311 25.76 11.14 -19.64
CA LYS A 311 25.25 12.50 -19.36
C LYS A 311 25.58 13.48 -20.48
N MET A 312 26.82 13.44 -20.99
CA MET A 312 27.24 14.32 -22.09
C MET A 312 26.57 13.94 -23.42
N THR A 313 26.56 12.64 -23.76
CA THR A 313 26.12 12.18 -25.09
C THR A 313 24.60 12.14 -25.25
N LEU A 314 23.85 11.77 -24.20
CA LEU A 314 22.41 11.57 -24.28
C LEU A 314 21.60 12.80 -23.88
N VAL A 315 22.15 13.69 -23.05
CA VAL A 315 21.45 14.85 -22.50
C VAL A 315 22.33 16.10 -22.41
N ASP A 316 23.38 16.21 -23.24
CA ASP A 316 24.15 17.45 -23.44
C ASP A 316 24.73 18.12 -22.17
N VAL A 317 24.96 17.37 -21.10
CA VAL A 317 25.71 17.90 -19.95
C VAL A 317 27.09 18.30 -20.44
N GLN A 318 27.53 19.50 -20.07
CA GLN A 318 28.80 20.03 -20.53
C GLN A 318 29.96 19.36 -19.78
N GLU A 319 31.04 19.06 -20.51
CA GLU A 319 32.26 18.50 -19.92
C GLU A 319 32.81 19.41 -18.81
N ASN A 320 32.80 20.73 -19.04
CA ASN A 320 33.21 21.73 -18.04
C ASN A 320 32.37 21.64 -16.77
N THR A 321 31.06 21.44 -16.88
CA THR A 321 30.17 21.30 -15.70
C THR A 321 30.53 20.09 -14.87
N LEU A 322 30.85 18.96 -15.52
CA LEU A 322 31.30 17.74 -14.83
C LEU A 322 32.69 17.90 -14.21
N ASN A 323 33.60 18.63 -14.86
CA ASN A 323 34.96 18.85 -14.36
C ASN A 323 34.97 19.82 -13.16
N GLU A 324 34.18 20.89 -13.21
CA GLU A 324 34.16 21.95 -12.18
C GLU A 324 33.27 21.58 -11.00
N TYR A 325 32.06 21.09 -11.25
CA TYR A 325 31.06 20.85 -10.20
C TYR A 325 30.88 19.37 -9.87
N GLY A 326 31.30 18.45 -10.75
CA GLY A 326 31.06 17.02 -10.61
C GLY A 326 29.65 16.58 -11.02
N ALA A 327 29.46 15.27 -11.14
CA ALA A 327 28.19 14.67 -11.57
C ALA A 327 27.03 14.86 -10.57
N VAL A 328 27.35 15.10 -9.29
CA VAL A 328 26.39 15.36 -8.22
C VAL A 328 26.49 16.84 -7.85
N SER A 329 25.69 17.65 -8.55
CA SER A 329 25.63 19.10 -8.38
C SER A 329 24.32 19.65 -8.93
N GLU A 330 23.97 20.86 -8.51
CA GLU A 330 22.81 21.59 -9.02
C GLU A 330 22.92 21.83 -10.53
N GLN A 331 24.12 22.21 -11.00
CA GLN A 331 24.44 22.50 -12.40
C GLN A 331 24.23 21.26 -13.28
N THR A 332 24.76 20.11 -12.87
CA THR A 332 24.59 18.86 -13.60
C THR A 332 23.11 18.47 -13.67
N ALA A 333 22.36 18.61 -12.56
CA ALA A 333 20.93 18.29 -12.56
C ALA A 333 20.13 19.19 -13.53
N LYS A 334 20.38 20.50 -13.55
CA LYS A 334 19.75 21.43 -14.50
C LYS A 334 20.07 21.07 -15.95
N GLU A 335 21.34 20.86 -16.26
CA GLU A 335 21.78 20.52 -17.62
C GLU A 335 21.19 19.18 -18.09
N MET A 336 21.12 18.16 -17.22
CA MET A 336 20.46 16.89 -17.52
C MET A 336 18.99 17.10 -17.95
N ALA A 337 18.23 17.93 -17.22
CA ALA A 337 16.83 18.19 -17.57
C ALA A 337 16.71 19.05 -18.84
N GLN A 338 17.50 20.12 -18.96
CA GLN A 338 17.49 21.00 -20.14
C GLN A 338 17.86 20.26 -21.42
N GLY A 339 18.93 19.46 -21.38
CA GLY A 339 19.38 18.70 -22.53
C GLY A 339 18.35 17.69 -22.97
N ALA A 340 17.63 17.04 -22.05
CA ALA A 340 16.55 16.13 -22.43
C ALA A 340 15.39 16.83 -23.16
N VAL A 341 14.91 17.96 -22.64
CA VAL A 341 13.89 18.79 -23.34
C VAL A 341 14.37 19.18 -24.73
N LYS A 342 15.63 19.65 -24.85
CA LYS A 342 16.21 20.09 -26.12
C LYS A 342 16.35 18.96 -27.14
N ARG A 343 16.82 17.79 -26.72
CA ARG A 343 17.16 16.66 -27.62
C ARG A 343 15.95 15.85 -28.04
N TYR A 344 14.99 15.68 -27.13
CA TYR A 344 13.84 14.79 -27.34
C TYR A 344 12.52 15.54 -27.54
N HIS A 345 12.57 16.88 -27.57
CA HIS A 345 11.43 17.75 -27.89
C HIS A 345 10.21 17.48 -27.01
N THR A 346 10.45 17.16 -25.73
CA THR A 346 9.40 17.07 -24.72
C THR A 346 9.15 18.43 -24.07
N ASP A 347 7.94 18.65 -23.57
CA ASP A 347 7.58 19.91 -22.91
C ASP A 347 8.28 20.04 -21.55
N ILE A 348 8.50 18.90 -20.89
CA ILE A 348 9.02 18.80 -19.53
C ILE A 348 10.10 17.71 -19.45
N ALA A 349 11.14 17.98 -18.67
CA ALA A 349 12.03 16.93 -18.17
C ALA A 349 12.27 17.05 -16.67
N ILE A 350 12.40 15.89 -16.02
CA ILE A 350 12.80 15.75 -14.62
C ILE A 350 14.09 14.90 -14.57
N SER A 351 15.09 15.36 -13.83
CA SER A 351 16.39 14.73 -13.71
C SER A 351 16.73 14.39 -12.26
N ILE A 352 17.47 13.31 -12.03
CA ILE A 352 17.95 12.91 -10.70
C ILE A 352 19.42 12.51 -10.77
N THR A 353 20.26 13.18 -9.97
CA THR A 353 21.66 12.82 -9.75
C THR A 353 22.02 12.92 -8.27
N GLY A 354 22.80 11.98 -7.74
CA GLY A 354 23.04 11.91 -6.30
C GLY A 354 23.89 10.72 -5.86
N ILE A 355 24.11 10.63 -4.55
CA ILE A 355 24.96 9.61 -3.93
C ILE A 355 24.09 8.69 -3.06
N ALA A 356 23.69 7.54 -3.61
CA ALA A 356 22.85 6.59 -2.89
C ALA A 356 23.61 5.72 -1.86
N GLY A 357 24.94 5.71 -1.87
CA GLY A 357 25.74 4.91 -0.95
C GLY A 357 25.80 3.40 -1.28
N PRO A 358 26.41 2.58 -0.40
CA PRO A 358 27.03 2.99 0.87
C PRO A 358 28.35 3.76 0.69
N GLU A 359 28.99 3.65 -0.48
CA GLU A 359 30.22 4.36 -0.83
C GLU A 359 29.95 5.56 -1.76
N GLY A 360 31.00 6.32 -2.09
CA GLY A 360 30.94 7.44 -3.03
C GLY A 360 30.63 8.80 -2.40
N GLY A 361 30.38 8.85 -1.09
CA GLY A 361 30.25 10.09 -0.34
C GLY A 361 31.60 10.67 0.11
N SER A 362 31.63 11.99 0.30
CA SER A 362 32.71 12.74 0.93
C SER A 362 32.16 13.61 2.07
N LYS A 363 33.02 14.33 2.79
CA LYS A 363 32.57 15.31 3.81
C LYS A 363 31.75 16.44 3.21
N GLU A 364 32.07 16.85 1.98
CA GLU A 364 31.39 17.94 1.27
C GLU A 364 30.14 17.44 0.53
N LYS A 365 30.16 16.20 0.05
CA LYS A 365 29.07 15.56 -0.69
C LYS A 365 28.75 14.21 -0.05
N PRO A 366 28.02 14.19 1.08
CA PRO A 366 27.77 12.97 1.82
C PRO A 366 26.87 12.00 1.04
N VAL A 367 26.90 10.72 1.45
CA VAL A 367 25.85 9.76 1.07
C VAL A 367 24.50 10.32 1.49
N GLY A 368 23.53 10.30 0.58
CA GLY A 368 22.22 10.91 0.79
C GLY A 368 22.02 12.23 0.03
N LEU A 369 23.10 12.89 -0.42
CA LEU A 369 23.00 14.11 -1.22
C LEU A 369 22.45 13.79 -2.61
N VAL A 370 21.33 14.42 -2.96
CA VAL A 370 20.64 14.24 -4.25
C VAL A 370 20.15 15.59 -4.77
N TYR A 371 20.41 15.85 -6.05
CA TYR A 371 19.83 16.96 -6.79
C TYR A 371 18.75 16.45 -7.75
N ILE A 372 17.61 17.13 -7.71
CA ILE A 372 16.48 16.88 -8.61
C ILE A 372 16.31 18.12 -9.48
N GLY A 373 16.61 18.00 -10.77
CA GLY A 373 16.46 19.07 -11.75
C GLY A 373 15.12 18.98 -12.48
N CYS A 374 14.55 20.13 -12.84
CA CYS A 374 13.34 20.20 -13.66
C CYS A 374 13.49 21.29 -14.72
N CYS A 375 13.03 20.98 -15.93
CA CYS A 375 12.96 21.91 -17.05
C CYS A 375 11.53 21.89 -17.61
N ILE A 376 10.86 23.03 -17.64
CA ILE A 376 9.55 23.24 -18.28
C ILE A 376 9.64 24.46 -19.20
N GLY A 377 9.67 24.23 -20.51
CA GLY A 377 9.90 25.30 -21.49
C GLY A 377 11.23 26.04 -21.22
N LYS A 378 11.15 27.32 -20.81
CA LYS A 378 12.34 28.14 -20.45
C LYS A 378 12.64 28.15 -18.96
N HIS A 379 11.75 27.61 -18.14
CA HIS A 379 11.91 27.58 -16.69
C HIS A 379 12.74 26.37 -16.29
N VAL A 380 13.88 26.61 -15.65
CA VAL A 380 14.84 25.56 -15.29
C VAL A 380 15.34 25.80 -13.88
N PHE A 381 15.22 24.79 -13.05
CA PHE A 381 15.69 24.83 -11.67
C PHE A 381 16.16 23.45 -11.22
N ALA A 382 16.83 23.39 -10.07
CA ALA A 382 17.10 22.15 -9.37
C ALA A 382 16.92 22.37 -7.87
N LYS A 383 16.56 21.29 -7.16
CA LYS A 383 16.44 21.27 -5.70
C LYS A 383 17.41 20.27 -5.11
N GLU A 384 18.04 20.65 -4.01
CA GLU A 384 18.96 19.83 -3.23
C GLU A 384 18.21 19.12 -2.10
N PHE A 385 18.53 17.84 -1.89
CA PHE A 385 17.98 17.01 -0.83
C PHE A 385 19.09 16.24 -0.12
N HIS A 386 18.90 16.03 1.19
CA HIS A 386 19.78 15.22 2.04
C HIS A 386 18.99 14.09 2.67
N PHE A 387 19.02 12.92 2.03
CA PHE A 387 18.30 11.75 2.52
C PHE A 387 19.14 10.91 3.47
N THR A 388 18.49 10.26 4.43
CA THR A 388 19.15 9.32 5.34
C THR A 388 18.70 7.88 5.05
N GLY A 389 19.51 6.92 5.48
CA GLY A 389 19.21 5.49 5.34
C GLY A 389 20.13 4.77 4.36
N ASN A 390 19.71 3.57 3.95
CA ASN A 390 20.49 2.73 3.05
C ASN A 390 20.25 3.09 1.58
N ARG A 391 20.99 2.44 0.68
CA ARG A 391 20.91 2.67 -0.77
C ARG A 391 19.50 2.55 -1.35
N SER A 392 18.68 1.62 -0.86
CA SER A 392 17.30 1.47 -1.34
C SER A 392 16.45 2.67 -0.91
N LYS A 393 16.48 2.99 0.39
CA LYS A 393 15.73 4.11 0.96
C LYS A 393 16.06 5.45 0.30
N ILE A 394 17.35 5.75 0.09
CA ILE A 394 17.76 7.00 -0.57
C ILE A 394 17.20 7.07 -2.00
N ARG A 395 17.23 5.96 -2.74
CA ARG A 395 16.68 5.91 -4.11
C ARG A 395 15.16 6.07 -4.11
N GLU A 396 14.45 5.42 -3.20
CA GLU A 396 12.99 5.51 -3.06
C GLU A 396 12.56 6.93 -2.67
N ALA A 397 13.23 7.55 -1.69
CA ALA A 397 13.01 8.93 -1.26
C ALA A 397 13.27 9.92 -2.41
N SER A 398 14.33 9.69 -3.21
CA SER A 398 14.64 10.51 -4.38
C SER A 398 13.51 10.48 -5.42
N VAL A 399 12.95 9.29 -5.68
CA VAL A 399 11.84 9.12 -6.63
C VAL A 399 10.56 9.79 -6.11
N ALA A 400 10.22 9.60 -4.84
CA ALA A 400 9.06 10.23 -4.24
C ALA A 400 9.15 11.77 -4.30
N ASN A 401 10.30 12.33 -3.95
CA ASN A 401 10.52 13.77 -4.04
C ASN A 401 10.56 14.28 -5.48
N ALA A 402 11.06 13.50 -6.45
CA ALA A 402 11.03 13.89 -7.85
C ALA A 402 9.61 14.02 -8.40
N LEU A 403 8.69 13.14 -7.99
CA LEU A 403 7.27 13.25 -8.33
C LEU A 403 6.63 14.50 -7.73
N THR A 404 6.94 14.80 -6.47
CA THR A 404 6.50 16.04 -5.79
C THR A 404 7.02 17.28 -6.51
N VAL A 405 8.31 17.32 -6.84
CA VAL A 405 8.94 18.43 -7.58
C VAL A 405 8.27 18.62 -8.94
N LEU A 406 8.06 17.53 -9.67
CA LEU A 406 7.39 17.57 -10.97
C LEU A 406 5.95 18.08 -10.84
N ARG A 407 5.17 17.56 -9.88
CA ARG A 407 3.79 18.03 -9.63
C ARG A 407 3.77 19.54 -9.35
N HIS A 408 4.63 20.01 -8.43
CA HIS A 408 4.65 21.41 -8.04
C HIS A 408 5.06 22.31 -9.21
N ALA A 409 6.08 21.92 -9.98
CA ALA A 409 6.51 22.65 -11.16
C ALA A 409 5.38 22.79 -12.20
N VAL A 410 4.62 21.73 -12.44
CA VAL A 410 3.49 21.75 -13.39
C VAL A 410 2.36 22.64 -12.87
N LEU A 411 2.03 22.57 -11.57
CA LEU A 411 1.00 23.44 -10.97
C LEU A 411 1.41 24.92 -10.99
N GLU A 412 2.68 25.22 -10.75
CA GLU A 412 3.21 26.58 -10.79
C GLU A 412 3.17 27.14 -12.22
N VAL A 413 3.73 26.40 -13.19
CA VAL A 413 3.88 26.89 -14.57
C VAL A 413 2.55 26.91 -15.32
N TYR A 414 1.72 25.87 -15.20
CA TYR A 414 0.48 25.77 -15.98
C TYR A 414 -0.77 26.27 -15.25
N GLU A 415 -0.77 26.33 -13.91
CA GLU A 415 -1.93 26.78 -13.13
C GLU A 415 -1.67 28.05 -12.30
N GLY A 416 -0.45 28.58 -12.29
CA GLY A 416 -0.09 29.79 -11.53
C GLY A 416 -0.11 29.60 -10.00
N LYS A 417 -0.10 28.35 -9.52
CA LYS A 417 -0.12 28.03 -8.09
C LYS A 417 1.30 27.99 -7.54
N VAL A 418 1.67 29.00 -6.76
CA VAL A 418 2.93 28.99 -6.01
C VAL A 418 2.75 28.13 -4.77
N ILE A 419 3.58 27.09 -4.63
CA ILE A 419 3.57 26.21 -3.46
C ILE A 419 4.85 26.48 -2.67
N GLU A 420 4.73 27.17 -1.54
CA GLU A 420 5.87 27.41 -0.66
C GLU A 420 6.31 26.11 0.02
N ASN A 421 7.59 25.76 -0.09
CA ASN A 421 8.13 24.59 0.57
C ASN A 421 8.16 24.84 2.09
N LYS A 422 7.17 24.31 2.81
CA LYS A 422 7.11 24.34 4.29
C LYS A 422 7.81 23.13 4.93
N SER A 423 8.78 22.53 4.24
CA SER A 423 9.54 21.40 4.77
C SER A 423 10.55 21.87 5.81
N GLU A 424 10.37 21.48 7.06
CA GLU A 424 11.49 21.27 7.98
C GLU A 424 12.39 20.19 7.33
N GLN A 425 13.63 20.57 7.05
CA GLN A 425 14.65 19.70 6.45
C GLN A 425 15.01 18.51 7.33
#